data_AF-A0A7G2CPS4-F1
#
_entry.id   AF-A0A7G2CPS4-F1
#
_cell.length_a   1.000
_cell.length_b   1.000
_cell.length_c   1.000
_cell.angle_alpha   90.00
_cell.angle_beta   90.00
_cell.angle_gamma   90.00
#
_symmetry.space_group_name_H-M   'P 1'
#
loop_
_entity.id
_entity.type
_entity.pdbx_description
1 polymer ?
#
loop_
_entity_poly.entity_id
_entity_poly.type
_entity_poly.pdbx_seq_one_letter_code
_entity_poly.pdbx_strand_id
1 'polypeptide(L)'
;MAFKDKIYIVWRLFGAPRLSGANNDFCCRIGPVHRCFCGHSLRQHATPSKSSHGFTQKHACQAEGCACACYRYVPNEPEEIGEGFLSRRQGFNPKTWSAKCQCQHGHLAHDPKTQKCSACGCGFFQSNFLCVVCDCPWEDHSTVFETEEERERQSLPVREAYFPLVNLDWELRAQVLSDPTGGGLLSPRSFAPIDGEQRRSRRISHRPDMEALEEERNIWNAAEKWDLVDYCHSCATIFKSPESAFCSHCGAKRRR
;
A
#
# COMPACT_ATOMS: atom_id res chain seq x y z
N MET A 1 -7.94 4.61 8.04
CA MET A 1 -8.65 3.50 7.36
C MET A 1 -7.99 2.18 7.71
N ALA A 2 -6.77 1.87 7.25
CA ALA A 2 -6.13 0.61 7.66
C ALA A 2 -6.00 0.45 9.18
N PHE A 3 -5.55 1.50 9.87
CA PHE A 3 -5.34 1.47 11.32
C PHE A 3 -6.63 1.57 12.16
N LYS A 4 -7.64 2.28 11.67
CA LYS A 4 -8.91 2.47 12.40
C LYS A 4 -9.80 1.23 12.28
N ASP A 5 -9.81 0.64 11.09
CA ASP A 5 -10.73 -0.44 10.74
C ASP A 5 -10.03 -1.82 10.73
N LYS A 6 -8.69 -1.85 10.90
CA LYS A 6 -7.83 -3.04 10.84
C LYS A 6 -7.90 -3.79 9.50
N ILE A 7 -8.09 -3.05 8.41
CA ILE A 7 -8.22 -3.59 7.05
C ILE A 7 -7.12 -3.03 6.15
N TYR A 8 -6.26 -3.91 5.64
CA TYR A 8 -5.18 -3.60 4.72
C TYR A 8 -5.66 -3.89 3.31
N ILE A 9 -5.53 -2.90 2.42
CA ILE A 9 -5.97 -3.02 1.04
C ILE A 9 -4.75 -2.84 0.16
N VAL A 10 -4.41 -3.89 -0.58
CA VAL A 10 -3.17 -3.97 -1.35
C VAL A 10 -3.44 -4.40 -2.77
N TRP A 11 -2.60 -3.95 -3.68
CA TRP A 11 -2.53 -4.46 -5.04
C TRP A 11 -1.39 -5.47 -5.11
N ARG A 12 -1.74 -6.75 -5.21
CA ARG A 12 -0.81 -7.88 -5.10
C ARG A 12 -0.69 -8.60 -6.43
N LEU A 13 0.54 -8.98 -6.78
CA LEU A 13 0.85 -9.86 -7.90
C LEU A 13 0.50 -11.31 -7.54
N PHE A 14 -0.17 -12.03 -8.45
CA PHE A 14 -0.42 -13.46 -8.33
C PHE A 14 0.62 -14.21 -9.16
N GLY A 15 1.83 -14.32 -8.61
CA GLY A 15 2.97 -14.93 -9.29
C GLY A 15 4.29 -14.41 -8.75
N ALA A 16 5.37 -14.74 -9.43
CA ALA A 16 6.69 -14.22 -9.11
C ALA A 16 6.94 -12.89 -9.82
N PRO A 17 7.53 -11.87 -9.15
CA PRO A 17 7.94 -10.65 -9.81
C PRO A 17 9.03 -10.93 -10.85
N ARG A 18 9.11 -10.09 -11.89
CA ARG A 18 10.18 -10.15 -12.90
C ARG A 18 11.42 -9.36 -12.49
N LEU A 19 11.25 -8.32 -11.66
CA LEU A 19 12.37 -7.55 -11.11
C LEU A 19 12.98 -8.24 -9.89
N SER A 20 14.31 -8.32 -9.86
CA SER A 20 15.03 -8.77 -8.67
C SER A 20 14.90 -7.75 -7.55
N GLY A 21 14.74 -8.23 -6.31
CA GLY A 21 14.55 -7.35 -5.15
C GLY A 21 13.18 -6.68 -5.07
N ALA A 22 12.25 -7.01 -5.96
CA ALA A 22 10.87 -6.54 -5.86
C ALA A 22 10.21 -6.98 -4.55
N ASN A 23 9.24 -6.17 -4.09
CA ASN A 23 8.42 -6.53 -2.95
C ASN A 23 7.58 -7.78 -3.27
N ASN A 24 7.68 -8.81 -2.42
CA ASN A 24 6.99 -10.09 -2.57
C ASN A 24 5.61 -10.15 -1.89
N ASP A 25 5.23 -9.12 -1.12
CA ASP A 25 3.90 -9.00 -0.50
C ASP A 25 2.91 -8.26 -1.43
N PHE A 26 3.25 -7.04 -1.84
CA PHE A 26 2.39 -6.23 -2.70
C PHE A 26 3.18 -5.18 -3.52
N CYS A 27 2.54 -4.71 -4.59
CA CYS A 27 3.08 -3.65 -5.45
C CYS A 27 2.56 -2.25 -5.08
N CYS A 28 1.34 -2.15 -4.54
CA CYS A 28 0.78 -0.85 -4.14
C CYS A 28 -0.10 -0.97 -2.89
N ARG A 29 -0.09 0.07 -2.04
CA ARG A 29 -1.04 0.24 -0.93
C ARG A 29 -2.21 1.06 -1.44
N ILE A 30 -3.44 0.59 -1.22
CA ILE A 30 -4.64 1.23 -1.76
C ILE A 30 -5.34 2.02 -0.66
N GLY A 31 -5.49 3.32 -0.89
CA GLY A 31 -6.23 4.24 -0.02
C GLY A 31 -7.61 4.62 -0.57
N PRO A 32 -8.45 5.33 0.23
CA PRO A 32 -9.85 5.64 -0.11
C PRO A 32 -10.07 6.39 -1.42
N VAL A 33 -9.08 7.18 -1.84
CA VAL A 33 -9.15 8.03 -3.03
C VAL A 33 -8.68 7.32 -4.30
N HIS A 34 -8.05 6.15 -4.18
CA HIS A 34 -7.58 5.41 -5.34
C HIS A 34 -8.75 4.92 -6.18
N ARG A 35 -8.63 5.04 -7.50
CA ARG A 35 -9.69 4.72 -8.45
C ARG A 35 -9.75 3.23 -8.75
N CYS A 36 -10.98 2.77 -8.91
CA CYS A 36 -11.31 1.51 -9.53
C CYS A 36 -11.24 1.64 -11.05
N PHE A 37 -11.12 0.51 -11.74
CA PHE A 37 -11.29 0.37 -13.18
C PHE A 37 -12.60 0.99 -13.72
N CYS A 38 -13.65 1.10 -12.91
CA CYS A 38 -14.88 1.80 -13.30
C CYS A 38 -14.80 3.33 -13.25
N GLY A 39 -13.66 3.89 -12.83
CA GLY A 39 -13.42 5.33 -12.67
C GLY A 39 -13.78 5.90 -11.30
N HIS A 40 -14.47 5.14 -10.44
CA HIS A 40 -14.88 5.60 -9.11
C HIS A 40 -13.85 5.29 -8.03
N SER A 41 -13.78 6.11 -6.99
CA SER A 41 -12.87 5.92 -5.86
C SER A 41 -13.27 4.71 -5.00
N LEU A 42 -12.31 4.14 -4.26
CA LEU A 42 -12.58 3.06 -3.30
C LEU A 42 -13.67 3.43 -2.28
N ARG A 43 -13.74 4.69 -1.85
CA ARG A 43 -14.80 5.15 -0.93
C ARG A 43 -16.22 5.07 -1.52
N GLN A 44 -16.36 5.04 -2.84
CA GLN A 44 -17.64 4.86 -3.54
C GLN A 44 -18.00 3.39 -3.76
N HIS A 45 -17.17 2.46 -3.30
CA HIS A 45 -17.49 1.04 -3.28
C HIS A 45 -17.98 0.62 -1.90
N ALA A 46 -18.82 -0.41 -1.88
CA ALA A 46 -19.35 -0.97 -0.64
C ALA A 46 -18.21 -1.38 0.31
N THR A 47 -18.34 -0.97 1.58
CA THR A 47 -17.37 -1.28 2.62
C THR A 47 -17.15 -2.79 2.70
N PRO A 48 -15.89 -3.24 2.80
CA PRO A 48 -15.60 -4.66 2.95
C PRO A 48 -16.26 -5.21 4.23
N SER A 49 -17.15 -6.19 4.06
CA SER A 49 -17.77 -6.92 5.19
C SER A 49 -17.11 -8.28 5.35
N LYS A 50 -16.75 -8.63 6.59
CA LYS A 50 -16.18 -9.95 6.91
C LYS A 50 -17.31 -10.97 6.95
N SER A 51 -17.19 -12.03 6.16
CA SER A 51 -18.01 -13.24 6.28
C SER A 51 -17.23 -14.34 6.99
N SER A 52 -17.90 -15.44 7.33
CA SER A 52 -17.25 -16.63 7.89
C SER A 52 -16.19 -17.26 6.97
N HIS A 53 -16.15 -16.89 5.69
CA HIS A 53 -15.23 -17.40 4.67
C HIS A 53 -14.19 -16.35 4.22
N GLY A 54 -13.99 -15.28 4.99
CA GLY A 54 -13.13 -14.14 4.63
C GLY A 54 -13.93 -12.92 4.16
N PHE A 55 -13.27 -11.91 3.58
CA PHE A 55 -13.95 -10.74 3.03
C PHE A 55 -14.90 -11.12 1.89
N THR A 56 -16.13 -10.58 1.93
CA THR A 56 -17.07 -10.73 0.82
C THR A 56 -16.48 -10.04 -0.41
N GLN A 57 -16.09 -10.81 -1.44
CA GLN A 57 -15.44 -10.32 -2.67
C GLN A 57 -16.27 -9.31 -3.51
N LYS A 58 -17.49 -8.98 -3.08
CA LYS A 58 -18.42 -8.09 -3.79
C LYS A 58 -18.35 -6.68 -3.23
N HIS A 59 -17.26 -5.98 -3.51
CA HIS A 59 -17.19 -4.52 -3.31
C HIS A 59 -17.83 -3.84 -4.51
N ALA A 60 -19.14 -3.98 -4.66
CA ALA A 60 -19.87 -3.34 -5.75
C ALA A 60 -19.77 -1.82 -5.63
N CYS A 61 -19.65 -1.15 -6.77
CA CYS A 61 -19.71 0.30 -6.80
C CYS A 61 -21.12 0.77 -6.42
N GLN A 62 -21.21 1.75 -5.53
CA GLN A 62 -22.46 2.35 -5.07
C GLN A 62 -22.79 3.65 -5.82
N ALA A 63 -21.95 4.06 -6.77
CA ALA A 63 -22.25 5.19 -7.64
C ALA A 63 -23.46 4.87 -8.52
N GLU A 64 -24.35 5.85 -8.66
CA GLU A 64 -25.58 5.72 -9.43
C GLU A 64 -25.29 5.27 -10.88
N GLY A 65 -26.00 4.22 -11.34
CA GLY A 65 -25.84 3.68 -12.68
C GLY A 65 -24.56 2.86 -12.94
N CYS A 66 -23.68 2.67 -11.95
CA CYS A 66 -22.45 1.90 -12.15
C CYS A 66 -22.67 0.37 -12.00
N ALA A 67 -22.42 -0.39 -13.06
CA ALA A 67 -22.55 -1.86 -13.06
C ALA A 67 -21.34 -2.63 -12.48
N CYS A 68 -20.38 -1.92 -11.86
CA CYS A 68 -19.13 -2.50 -11.38
C CYS A 68 -19.38 -3.38 -10.13
N ALA A 69 -19.12 -4.69 -10.25
CA ALA A 69 -19.43 -5.67 -9.20
C ALA A 69 -18.33 -5.82 -8.13
N CYS A 70 -17.10 -5.40 -8.41
CA CYS A 70 -15.98 -5.46 -7.49
C CYS A 70 -14.98 -4.34 -7.75
N TYR A 71 -14.33 -3.88 -6.69
CA TYR A 71 -13.24 -2.91 -6.80
C TYR A 71 -12.01 -3.56 -7.45
N ARG A 72 -11.50 -2.95 -8.52
CA ARG A 72 -10.26 -3.34 -9.19
C ARG A 72 -9.39 -2.11 -9.32
N TYR A 73 -8.34 -2.01 -8.52
CA TYR A 73 -7.42 -0.88 -8.58
C TYR A 73 -6.86 -0.71 -10.00
N VAL A 74 -6.83 0.53 -10.47
CA VAL A 74 -6.09 0.95 -11.65
C VAL A 74 -5.26 2.17 -11.25
N PRO A 75 -4.04 2.31 -11.78
CA PRO A 75 -3.22 3.47 -11.49
C PRO A 75 -3.96 4.81 -11.66
N ASN A 76 -3.72 5.76 -10.77
CA ASN A 76 -4.40 7.06 -10.74
C ASN A 76 -3.70 8.11 -11.57
N GLU A 77 -2.38 7.99 -11.66
CA GLU A 77 -1.48 8.96 -12.25
C GLU A 77 -0.40 8.24 -13.07
N PRO A 78 0.16 8.89 -14.10
CA PRO A 78 1.18 8.28 -14.95
C PRO A 78 2.48 7.94 -14.20
N GLU A 79 2.79 8.63 -13.11
CA GLU A 79 3.93 8.36 -12.22
C GLU A 79 3.89 6.94 -11.65
N GLU A 80 2.69 6.43 -11.33
CA GLU A 80 2.48 5.10 -10.75
C GLU A 80 2.83 3.96 -11.73
N ILE A 81 3.00 4.27 -13.03
CA ILE A 81 3.33 3.31 -14.10
C ILE A 81 4.59 3.67 -14.87
N GLY A 82 5.44 4.56 -14.34
CA GLY A 82 6.69 4.94 -14.98
C GLY A 82 6.53 5.91 -16.16
N GLU A 83 5.33 6.44 -16.38
CA GLU A 83 5.02 7.41 -17.43
C GLU A 83 5.03 8.86 -16.91
N GLY A 84 5.67 9.15 -15.77
CA GLY A 84 5.69 10.48 -15.14
C GLY A 84 6.26 11.62 -16.02
N PHE A 85 6.84 11.32 -17.18
CA PHE A 85 7.16 12.34 -18.18
C PHE A 85 5.91 12.98 -18.81
N LEU A 86 4.74 12.30 -18.77
CA LEU A 86 3.47 12.81 -19.29
C LEU A 86 2.96 14.00 -18.48
N SER A 87 3.10 13.97 -17.15
CA SER A 87 2.61 15.05 -16.28
C SER A 87 3.34 16.37 -16.50
N ARG A 88 4.55 16.32 -17.08
CA ARG A 88 5.37 17.49 -17.41
C ARG A 88 5.08 18.08 -18.78
N ARG A 89 4.23 17.43 -19.60
CA ARG A 89 3.89 17.93 -20.94
C ARG A 89 2.95 19.12 -20.85
N GLN A 90 3.19 20.10 -21.72
CA GLN A 90 2.28 21.25 -21.85
C GLN A 90 0.88 20.76 -22.22
N GLY A 91 -0.13 21.23 -21.49
CA GLY A 91 -1.54 20.84 -21.71
C GLY A 91 -1.93 19.48 -21.10
N PHE A 92 -1.07 18.83 -20.31
CA PHE A 92 -1.48 17.65 -19.55
C PHE A 92 -2.59 17.99 -18.55
N ASN A 93 -3.66 17.20 -18.58
CA ASN A 93 -4.76 17.30 -17.64
C ASN A 93 -4.92 15.98 -16.86
N PRO A 94 -4.56 15.95 -15.57
CA PRO A 94 -4.67 14.75 -14.73
C PRO A 94 -6.09 14.16 -14.70
N LYS A 95 -7.12 15.01 -14.80
CA LYS A 95 -8.53 14.58 -14.72
C LYS A 95 -8.98 13.75 -15.91
N THR A 96 -8.33 13.94 -17.06
CA THR A 96 -8.63 13.20 -18.29
C THR A 96 -7.71 12.01 -18.50
N TRP A 97 -6.68 11.86 -17.67
CA TRP A 97 -5.74 10.76 -17.79
C TRP A 97 -6.37 9.44 -17.32
N SER A 98 -6.11 8.40 -18.10
CA SER A 98 -6.52 7.04 -17.82
C SER A 98 -5.44 6.07 -18.31
N ALA A 99 -5.15 5.05 -17.49
CA ALA A 99 -4.23 3.99 -17.86
C ALA A 99 -4.62 3.35 -19.20
N LYS A 100 -3.64 3.16 -20.08
CA LYS A 100 -3.86 2.72 -21.45
C LYS A 100 -3.95 1.20 -21.58
N CYS A 101 -4.88 0.75 -22.41
CA CYS A 101 -4.91 -0.60 -22.95
C CYS A 101 -3.97 -0.72 -24.16
N GLN A 102 -3.52 -1.92 -24.51
CA GLN A 102 -2.75 -2.18 -25.74
C GLN A 102 -3.51 -1.71 -27.01
N CYS A 103 -4.85 -1.65 -26.95
CA CYS A 103 -5.69 -1.07 -28.01
C CYS A 103 -5.65 0.47 -28.08
N GLN A 104 -4.79 1.12 -27.29
CA GLN A 104 -4.54 2.58 -27.20
C GLN A 104 -5.68 3.42 -26.59
N HIS A 105 -6.82 2.80 -26.27
CA HIS A 105 -7.88 3.44 -25.50
C HIS A 105 -7.58 3.40 -23.99
N GLY A 106 -8.11 4.37 -23.24
CA GLY A 106 -8.01 4.36 -21.79
C GLY A 106 -8.92 3.31 -21.16
N HIS A 107 -8.60 2.84 -19.96
CA HIS A 107 -9.41 1.85 -19.24
C HIS A 107 -10.88 2.28 -19.04
N LEU A 108 -11.19 3.59 -19.02
CA LEU A 108 -12.56 4.10 -18.95
C LEU A 108 -13.40 3.85 -20.21
N ALA A 109 -12.76 3.53 -21.34
CA ALA A 109 -13.45 3.06 -22.54
C ALA A 109 -13.77 1.56 -22.48
N HIS A 110 -13.42 0.88 -21.38
CA HIS A 110 -13.70 -0.54 -21.19
C HIS A 110 -14.83 -0.74 -20.18
N ASP A 111 -15.72 -1.67 -20.48
CA ASP A 111 -16.83 -2.03 -19.58
C ASP A 111 -16.28 -2.61 -18.25
N PRO A 112 -16.67 -2.12 -17.07
CA PRO A 112 -16.08 -2.56 -15.80
C PRO A 112 -16.36 -4.03 -15.42
N LYS A 113 -17.34 -4.68 -16.07
CA LYS A 113 -17.73 -6.06 -15.79
C LYS A 113 -17.03 -7.03 -16.74
N THR A 114 -17.02 -6.73 -18.03
CA THR A 114 -16.53 -7.58 -19.12
C THR A 114 -15.15 -7.19 -19.62
N GLN A 115 -14.69 -5.97 -19.30
CA GLN A 115 -13.46 -5.33 -19.79
C GLN A 115 -13.40 -5.17 -21.30
N LYS A 116 -14.52 -5.31 -22.02
CA LYS A 116 -14.58 -5.07 -23.46
C LYS A 116 -14.48 -3.57 -23.74
N CYS A 117 -13.69 -3.21 -24.74
CA CYS A 117 -13.61 -1.82 -25.19
C CYS A 117 -14.90 -1.45 -25.94
N SER A 118 -15.47 -0.29 -25.64
CA SER A 118 -16.63 0.25 -26.38
C SER A 118 -16.24 0.98 -27.67
N ALA A 119 -14.96 1.34 -27.82
CA ALA A 119 -14.45 2.10 -28.97
C ALA A 119 -13.85 1.22 -30.08
N CYS A 120 -13.56 -0.06 -29.82
CA CYS A 120 -13.01 -0.99 -30.81
C CYS A 120 -13.31 -2.47 -30.46
N GLY A 121 -12.89 -3.41 -31.30
CA GLY A 121 -13.12 -4.86 -31.10
C GLY A 121 -12.27 -5.54 -30.01
N CYS A 122 -11.62 -4.77 -29.12
CA CYS A 122 -10.78 -5.30 -28.05
C CYS A 122 -11.63 -6.03 -26.99
N GLY A 123 -11.41 -7.34 -26.85
CA GLY A 123 -12.27 -8.24 -26.08
C GLY A 123 -12.07 -8.19 -24.55
N PHE A 124 -10.94 -7.69 -24.08
CA PHE A 124 -10.62 -7.53 -22.66
C PHE A 124 -9.53 -6.48 -22.49
N PHE A 125 -9.36 -5.93 -21.29
CA PHE A 125 -8.33 -4.94 -21.03
C PHE A 125 -6.97 -5.62 -20.87
N GLN A 126 -6.00 -5.16 -21.65
CA GLN A 126 -4.60 -5.57 -21.56
C GLN A 126 -3.77 -4.32 -21.32
N SER A 127 -3.04 -4.27 -20.22
CA SER A 127 -2.27 -3.07 -19.90
C SER A 127 -1.21 -2.76 -20.97
N ASN A 128 -1.12 -1.50 -21.37
CA ASN A 128 -0.02 -0.98 -22.21
C ASN A 128 1.13 -0.44 -21.36
N PHE A 129 1.24 -0.93 -20.12
CA PHE A 129 2.24 -0.54 -19.14
C PHE A 129 2.56 -1.75 -18.28
N LEU A 130 3.73 -1.72 -17.63
CA LEU A 130 4.11 -2.72 -16.64
C LEU A 130 4.13 -2.08 -15.26
N CYS A 131 3.90 -2.88 -14.23
CA CYS A 131 4.01 -2.43 -12.85
C CYS A 131 5.46 -2.02 -12.55
N VAL A 132 5.68 -0.79 -12.07
CA VAL A 132 7.02 -0.28 -11.75
C VAL A 132 7.73 -1.03 -10.62
N VAL A 133 6.98 -1.80 -9.81
CA VAL A 133 7.53 -2.55 -8.66
C VAL A 133 7.97 -3.95 -9.04
N CYS A 134 7.23 -4.64 -9.92
CA CYS A 134 7.48 -6.06 -10.22
C CYS A 134 7.72 -6.35 -11.71
N ASP A 135 7.53 -5.37 -12.59
CA ASP A 135 7.62 -5.47 -14.07
C ASP A 135 6.67 -6.50 -14.70
N CYS A 136 5.59 -6.84 -14.00
CA CYS A 136 4.50 -7.66 -14.53
C CYS A 136 3.34 -6.78 -15.04
N PRO A 137 2.55 -7.27 -16.02
CA PRO A 137 1.32 -6.63 -16.48
C PRO A 137 0.30 -6.38 -15.36
N TRP A 138 -0.59 -5.40 -15.55
CA TRP A 138 -1.65 -5.08 -14.61
C TRP A 138 -2.58 -6.25 -14.32
N GLU A 139 -2.91 -7.03 -15.36
CA GLU A 139 -3.82 -8.17 -15.30
C GLU A 139 -3.32 -9.34 -14.43
N ASP A 140 -2.02 -9.40 -14.13
CA ASP A 140 -1.43 -10.40 -13.22
C ASP A 140 -1.64 -10.04 -11.74
N HIS A 141 -2.22 -8.88 -11.45
CA HIS A 141 -2.45 -8.40 -10.11
C HIS A 141 -3.94 -8.42 -9.73
N SER A 142 -4.23 -8.47 -8.44
CA SER A 142 -5.58 -8.18 -7.94
C SER A 142 -5.55 -7.31 -6.69
N THR A 143 -6.66 -6.61 -6.46
CA THR A 143 -6.88 -5.93 -5.19
C THR A 143 -7.27 -6.95 -4.13
N VAL A 144 -6.50 -7.01 -3.05
CA VAL A 144 -6.72 -7.90 -1.91
C VAL A 144 -7.08 -7.05 -0.70
N PHE A 145 -8.06 -7.53 0.05
CA PHE A 145 -8.49 -6.98 1.34
C PHE A 145 -8.08 -8.00 2.40
N GLU A 146 -7.30 -7.57 3.38
CA GLU A 146 -6.76 -8.43 4.43
C GLU A 146 -7.03 -7.81 5.79
N THR A 147 -7.40 -8.62 6.78
CA THR A 147 -7.45 -8.15 8.17
C THR A 147 -6.05 -8.11 8.77
N GLU A 148 -5.91 -7.36 9.86
CA GLU A 148 -4.70 -7.38 10.67
C GLU A 148 -4.33 -8.81 11.08
N GLU A 149 -5.30 -9.59 11.55
CA GLU A 149 -5.05 -10.97 12.01
C GLU A 149 -4.66 -11.92 10.86
N GLU A 150 -5.15 -11.67 9.64
CA GLU A 150 -4.75 -12.44 8.46
C GLU A 150 -3.30 -12.16 8.08
N ARG A 151 -2.88 -10.90 8.14
CA ARG A 151 -1.49 -10.48 7.88
C ARG A 151 -0.54 -10.98 8.97
N GLU A 152 -0.90 -10.86 10.24
CA GLU A 152 -0.12 -11.39 11.36
C GLU A 152 0.12 -12.90 11.23
N ARG A 153 -0.92 -13.67 10.85
CA ARG A 153 -0.81 -15.13 10.64
C ARG A 153 0.16 -15.49 9.50
N GLN A 154 0.31 -14.61 8.53
CA GLN A 154 1.23 -14.76 7.41
C GLN A 154 2.60 -14.10 7.66
N SER A 155 2.84 -13.60 8.89
CA SER A 155 4.02 -12.82 9.25
C SER A 155 4.26 -11.62 8.32
N LEU A 156 3.18 -11.02 7.81
CA LEU A 156 3.22 -9.83 6.97
C LEU A 156 3.20 -8.57 7.83
N PRO A 157 3.80 -7.46 7.35
CA PRO A 157 3.83 -6.21 8.11
C PRO A 157 2.42 -5.71 8.42
N VAL A 158 2.20 -5.35 9.69
CA VAL A 158 1.00 -4.68 10.18
C VAL A 158 1.37 -3.37 10.86
N ARG A 159 0.38 -2.51 11.04
CA ARG A 159 0.48 -1.21 11.71
C ARG A 159 1.69 -0.39 11.26
N GLU A 160 2.57 -0.02 12.18
CA GLU A 160 3.75 0.80 11.94
C GLU A 160 4.66 0.17 10.88
N ALA A 161 4.86 -1.16 10.95
CA ALA A 161 5.68 -1.92 10.00
C ALA A 161 5.07 -1.94 8.59
N TYR A 162 3.75 -1.80 8.47
CA TYR A 162 3.09 -1.67 7.17
C TYR A 162 3.30 -0.29 6.53
N PHE A 163 3.61 0.75 7.31
CA PHE A 163 3.64 2.12 6.80
C PHE A 163 4.86 2.39 5.90
N PRO A 164 4.74 3.21 4.83
CA PRO A 164 5.87 3.55 3.98
C PRO A 164 7.03 4.16 4.77
N LEU A 165 8.25 3.87 4.31
CA LEU A 165 9.48 4.43 4.87
C LEU A 165 9.67 4.13 6.36
N VAL A 166 9.08 3.05 6.89
CA VAL A 166 9.18 2.71 8.32
C VAL A 166 10.62 2.55 8.80
N ASN A 167 11.53 2.11 7.94
CA ASN A 167 12.95 1.92 8.25
C ASN A 167 13.77 3.24 8.21
N LEU A 168 13.17 4.36 7.81
CA LEU A 168 13.82 5.67 7.82
C LEU A 168 13.55 6.40 9.13
N ASP A 169 14.45 7.31 9.49
CA ASP A 169 14.27 8.17 10.64
C ASP A 169 12.99 9.02 10.56
N TRP A 170 12.47 9.40 11.72
CA TRP A 170 11.21 10.11 11.82
C TRP A 170 11.24 11.47 11.13
N GLU A 171 12.36 12.18 11.20
CA GLU A 171 12.51 13.52 10.63
C GLU A 171 12.40 13.47 9.10
N LEU A 172 13.04 12.50 8.46
CA LEU A 172 12.99 12.27 7.02
C LEU A 172 11.60 11.83 6.57
N ARG A 173 10.94 10.97 7.35
CA ARG A 173 9.54 10.60 7.10
C ARG A 173 8.62 11.81 7.15
N ALA A 174 8.80 12.70 8.13
CA ALA A 174 8.02 13.93 8.29
C ALA A 174 8.28 14.97 7.19
N GLN A 175 9.44 14.93 6.54
CA GLN A 175 9.73 15.79 5.38
C GLN A 175 9.03 15.31 4.09
N VAL A 176 8.88 14.00 3.91
CA VAL A 176 8.34 13.41 2.67
C VAL A 176 6.84 13.16 2.74
N LEU A 177 6.33 12.76 3.90
CA LEU A 177 4.94 12.37 4.08
C LEU A 177 4.13 13.53 4.68
N SER A 178 3.01 13.85 4.04
CA SER A 178 2.06 14.84 4.56
C SER A 178 1.46 14.44 5.91
N ASP A 179 1.37 13.14 6.18
CA ASP A 179 1.08 12.57 7.47
C ASP A 179 2.08 11.43 7.76
N PRO A 180 3.21 11.71 8.43
CA PRO A 180 4.20 10.68 8.76
C PRO A 180 3.67 9.66 9.77
N THR A 181 2.52 9.95 10.40
CA THR A 181 1.88 9.08 11.38
C THR A 181 0.95 8.03 10.77
N GLY A 182 0.64 8.17 9.48
CA GLY A 182 -0.27 7.30 8.77
C GLY A 182 -1.71 7.28 9.29
N GLY A 183 -2.14 8.34 9.97
CA GLY A 183 -3.46 8.45 10.57
C GLY A 183 -3.51 8.24 12.09
N GLY A 184 -2.40 8.49 12.81
CA GLY A 184 -2.42 8.79 14.24
C GLY A 184 -1.95 7.72 15.21
N LEU A 185 -1.24 6.67 14.78
CA LEU A 185 -0.75 5.60 15.68
C LEU A 185 0.77 5.52 15.83
N LEU A 186 1.53 6.07 14.90
CA LEU A 186 2.98 6.12 14.97
C LEU A 186 3.45 7.16 16.01
N SER A 187 4.16 6.72 17.04
CA SER A 187 4.78 7.60 18.05
C SER A 187 6.15 8.12 17.57
N PRO A 188 6.51 9.38 17.83
CA PRO A 188 7.83 9.96 17.50
C PRO A 188 9.05 9.34 18.21
N ARG A 189 8.87 8.35 19.10
CA ARG A 189 9.96 7.85 19.98
C ARG A 189 10.41 6.40 19.72
N SER A 190 9.96 5.76 18.66
CA SER A 190 10.26 4.32 18.43
C SER A 190 11.54 4.04 17.63
N PHE A 191 12.47 4.98 17.52
CA PHE A 191 13.77 4.73 16.89
C PHE A 191 14.85 5.25 17.84
N ALA A 192 15.63 4.34 18.43
CA ALA A 192 16.87 4.74 19.08
C ALA A 192 17.81 5.30 17.99
N PRO A 193 18.55 6.39 18.25
CA PRO A 193 19.57 6.86 17.32
C PRO A 193 20.58 5.75 17.07
N ILE A 194 20.90 5.49 15.81
CA ILE A 194 22.17 4.83 15.48
C ILE A 194 23.23 5.87 15.84
N ASP A 195 24.11 5.56 16.78
CA ASP A 195 25.14 6.48 17.25
C ASP A 195 25.92 7.05 16.06
N GLY A 196 25.94 8.38 15.99
CA GLY A 196 26.55 9.10 14.90
C GLY A 196 28.07 8.99 14.97
N GLU A 197 28.66 8.21 14.07
CA GLU A 197 30.06 8.39 13.70
C GLU A 197 30.18 9.19 12.40
N GLN A 198 31.02 10.21 12.50
CA GLN A 198 31.17 11.30 11.55
C GLN A 198 31.65 10.81 10.18
N ARG A 199 30.89 11.25 9.17
CA ARG A 199 31.21 11.33 7.75
C ARG A 199 32.72 11.48 7.44
N ARG A 200 33.31 10.47 6.79
CA ARG A 200 34.45 10.67 5.88
C ARG A 200 34.13 10.08 4.50
N SER A 201 33.90 10.98 3.55
CA SER A 201 33.72 10.68 2.14
C SER A 201 34.91 9.92 1.58
N ARG A 202 34.70 8.65 1.17
CA ARG A 202 35.58 7.95 0.22
C ARG A 202 34.70 7.32 -0.87
N ARG A 203 34.97 7.69 -2.13
CA ARG A 203 34.42 7.02 -3.30
C ARG A 203 34.96 5.59 -3.32
N ILE A 204 34.11 4.56 -3.32
CA ILE A 204 34.54 3.20 -3.65
C ILE A 204 33.49 2.49 -4.52
N SER A 205 34.06 1.81 -5.50
CA SER A 205 33.55 0.88 -6.50
C SER A 205 32.64 -0.23 -5.98
N HIS A 206 31.67 -0.60 -6.82
CA HIS A 206 30.76 -1.73 -6.66
C HIS A 206 31.50 -3.09 -6.60
N ARG A 207 31.56 -3.67 -5.39
CA ARG A 207 31.36 -5.10 -5.13
C ARG A 207 30.42 -5.21 -3.93
N PRO A 208 29.43 -6.12 -3.92
CA PRO A 208 28.54 -6.26 -2.78
C PRO A 208 29.32 -6.81 -1.59
N ASP A 209 29.30 -6.05 -0.51
CA ASP A 209 29.95 -6.39 0.75
C ASP A 209 29.06 -7.41 1.50
N MET A 210 29.59 -8.62 1.69
CA MET A 210 28.89 -9.70 2.38
C MET A 210 28.65 -9.36 3.86
N GLU A 211 29.50 -8.50 4.43
CA GLU A 211 29.42 -8.04 5.82
C GLU A 211 28.23 -7.08 6.01
N ALA A 212 27.94 -6.24 5.00
CA ALA A 212 26.75 -5.37 4.98
C ALA A 212 25.44 -6.16 4.84
N LEU A 213 25.43 -7.27 4.10
CA LEU A 213 24.28 -8.16 4.00
C LEU A 213 24.03 -8.94 5.30
N GLU A 214 25.10 -9.26 6.05
CA GLU A 214 24.99 -9.85 7.37
C GLU A 214 24.55 -8.83 8.42
N GLU A 215 24.96 -7.56 8.33
CA GLU A 215 24.41 -6.46 9.13
C GLU A 215 22.93 -6.22 8.82
N GLU A 216 22.49 -6.18 7.56
CA GLU A 216 21.07 -6.07 7.19
C GLU A 216 20.23 -7.24 7.74
N ARG A 217 20.78 -8.46 7.69
CA ARG A 217 20.16 -9.65 8.29
C ARG A 217 20.12 -9.58 9.83
N ASN A 218 21.15 -9.01 10.46
CA ASN A 218 21.19 -8.78 11.90
C ASN A 218 20.25 -7.66 12.35
N ILE A 219 20.01 -6.64 11.52
CA ILE A 219 19.01 -5.59 11.75
C ILE A 219 17.59 -6.18 11.68
N TRP A 220 17.33 -7.08 10.72
CA TRP A 220 16.07 -7.82 10.64
C TRP A 220 15.88 -8.80 11.81
N ASN A 221 16.94 -9.47 12.29
CA ASN A 221 16.87 -10.34 13.47
C ASN A 221 16.77 -9.54 14.79
N ALA A 222 17.37 -8.35 14.87
CA ALA A 222 17.16 -7.43 15.99
C ALA A 222 15.71 -6.91 16.05
N ALA A 223 14.94 -7.09 14.97
CA ALA A 223 13.50 -6.86 14.97
C ALA A 223 12.68 -7.88 15.82
N GLU A 224 13.32 -8.88 16.43
CA GLU A 224 12.69 -9.68 17.49
C GLU A 224 12.51 -8.89 18.81
N LYS A 225 13.12 -7.70 18.96
CA LYS A 225 13.03 -6.88 20.18
C LYS A 225 11.88 -5.86 20.20
N TRP A 226 10.94 -5.92 19.24
CA TRP A 226 9.79 -5.00 19.13
C TRP A 226 8.62 -5.33 20.09
N ASP A 227 8.85 -6.22 21.05
CA ASP A 227 7.83 -6.92 21.83
C ASP A 227 7.16 -6.10 22.97
N LEU A 228 7.26 -4.76 22.97
CA LEU A 228 6.82 -3.96 24.14
C LEU A 228 6.02 -2.70 23.81
N VAL A 229 5.45 -2.59 22.61
CA VAL A 229 4.45 -1.56 22.35
C VAL A 229 3.07 -2.18 22.53
N ASP A 230 2.41 -1.85 23.65
CA ASP A 230 1.05 -2.31 23.93
C ASP A 230 0.04 -1.26 23.44
N TYR A 231 -1.02 -1.73 22.77
CA TYR A 231 -1.99 -0.90 22.08
C TYR A 231 -3.38 -1.06 22.70
N CYS A 232 -4.16 0.02 22.70
CA CYS A 232 -5.56 -0.08 23.08
C CYS A 232 -6.33 -0.93 22.08
N HIS A 233 -6.84 -2.09 22.52
CA HIS A 233 -7.65 -2.98 21.68
C HIS A 233 -8.92 -2.35 21.10
N SER A 234 -9.40 -1.23 21.66
CA SER A 234 -10.63 -0.55 21.20
C SER A 234 -10.40 0.55 20.17
N CYS A 235 -9.25 1.23 20.18
CA CYS A 235 -8.98 2.36 19.27
C CYS A 235 -7.56 2.39 18.70
N ALA A 236 -6.77 1.35 18.99
CA ALA A 236 -5.40 1.15 18.60
C ALA A 236 -4.38 2.19 19.09
N THR A 237 -4.79 3.18 19.90
CA THR A 237 -3.86 4.14 20.52
C THR A 237 -2.85 3.43 21.42
N ILE A 238 -1.56 3.69 21.22
CA ILE A 238 -0.46 3.20 22.07
C ILE A 238 -0.65 3.70 23.51
N PHE A 239 -0.45 2.82 24.49
CA PHE A 239 -0.43 3.26 25.88
C PHE A 239 0.80 4.12 26.13
N LYS A 240 0.59 5.33 26.66
CA LYS A 240 1.67 6.27 26.97
C LYS A 240 2.67 5.70 27.99
N SER A 241 2.28 4.70 28.78
CA SER A 241 3.18 3.96 29.66
C SER A 241 2.73 2.50 29.88
N PRO A 242 3.65 1.58 30.22
CA PRO A 242 3.34 0.19 30.59
C PRO A 242 2.43 0.03 31.82
N GLU A 243 2.25 1.07 32.63
CA GLU A 243 1.41 1.06 33.83
C GLU A 243 -0.01 1.60 33.56
N SER A 244 -0.25 2.18 32.38
CA SER A 244 -1.53 2.80 32.05
C SER A 244 -2.67 1.78 32.08
N ALA A 245 -3.62 1.94 33.02
CA ALA A 245 -4.78 1.06 33.17
C ALA A 245 -5.91 1.37 32.17
N PHE A 246 -5.91 2.56 31.55
CA PHE A 246 -6.93 3.03 30.62
C PHE A 246 -6.30 3.76 29.43
N CYS A 247 -6.93 3.66 28.26
CA CYS A 247 -6.47 4.31 27.06
C CYS A 247 -6.66 5.82 27.15
N SER A 248 -5.59 6.59 26.89
CA SER A 248 -5.64 8.05 26.94
C SER A 248 -6.48 8.72 25.84
N HIS A 249 -6.86 7.98 24.79
CA HIS A 249 -7.66 8.49 23.69
C HIS A 249 -9.14 8.14 23.82
N CYS A 250 -9.47 6.86 24.10
CA CYS A 250 -10.86 6.41 24.14
C CYS A 250 -11.38 6.00 25.53
N GLY A 251 -10.52 6.03 26.56
CA GLY A 251 -10.89 5.65 27.94
C GLY A 251 -11.07 4.15 28.18
N ALA A 252 -10.93 3.28 27.17
CA ALA A 252 -11.10 1.84 27.34
C ALA A 252 -10.05 1.25 28.29
N LYS A 253 -10.47 0.30 29.15
CA LYS A 253 -9.60 -0.40 30.08
C LYS A 253 -8.60 -1.28 29.34
N ARG A 254 -7.33 -1.25 29.76
CA ARG A 254 -6.27 -2.10 29.23
C ARG A 254 -6.54 -3.56 29.58
N ARG A 255 -6.52 -4.42 28.57
CA ARG A 255 -6.57 -5.88 28.73
C ARG A 255 -5.12 -6.34 28.91
N ARG A 256 -4.82 -6.96 30.05
CA ARG A 256 -3.56 -7.67 30.28
C ARG A 256 -3.70 -9.10 29.76
#